data_AF-A0A0L0MDM7-F1
#
_entry.id   AF-A0A0L0MDM7-F1
#
_cell.length_a   1.000
_cell.length_b   1.000
_cell.length_c   1.000
_cell.angle_alpha   90.00
_cell.angle_beta   90.00
_cell.angle_gamma   90.00
#
_symmetry.space_group_name_H-M   'P 1'
#
loop_
_entity.id
_entity.type
_entity.pdbx_description
1 polymer ?
#
loop_
_entity_poly.entity_id
_entity_poly.type
_entity_poly.pdbx_seq_one_letter_code
_entity_poly.pdbx_strand_id
1 'polypeptide(L)'
;MKSFRRFFIDYLMIPLLVPAACAAIAAYHVSREIDANDYAVLREAWPRLHQPTRDAIADAMKRGDGTISTWAYTKLFRLAMNDAGALTLAGASDSAADERAALVRTMNPATLAGKEMSLMKGTAFECLSYFTATYLIDAKDNSPVQCIVTNDVHATLSGKTIIPRKSRLFGWKKGDQVEWTSWTTEGGIVVGDKVLNGTAFVSRIPLPTHDPLTGKPLDDDKPFIVIALHDIDVPAIAVSAN
;
A
#
# COMPACT_ATOMS: atom_id res chain seq x y z
N MET A 1 -26.50 -45.54 48.75
CA MET A 1 -25.94 -44.40 47.98
C MET A 1 -24.40 -44.28 48.02
N LYS A 2 -23.70 -44.54 49.14
CA LYS A 2 -22.22 -44.46 49.20
C LYS A 2 -21.48 -45.43 48.26
N SER A 3 -22.02 -46.62 48.00
CA SER A 3 -21.40 -47.63 47.13
C SER A 3 -21.50 -47.27 45.63
N PHE A 4 -22.65 -46.76 45.16
CA PHE A 4 -22.82 -46.31 43.78
C PHE A 4 -21.92 -45.11 43.44
N ARG A 5 -21.76 -44.16 44.38
CA ARG A 5 -20.83 -43.04 44.21
C ARG A 5 -19.37 -43.49 44.09
N ARG A 6 -18.94 -44.48 44.87
CA ARG A 6 -17.60 -45.09 44.74
C ARG A 6 -17.44 -45.82 43.40
N PHE A 7 -18.43 -46.62 43.01
CA PHE A 7 -18.41 -47.31 41.71
C PHE A 7 -18.31 -46.34 40.52
N PHE A 8 -19.05 -45.23 40.55
CA PHE A 8 -18.99 -44.20 39.52
C PHE A 8 -17.62 -43.49 39.47
N ILE A 9 -17.04 -43.20 40.63
CA ILE A 9 -15.72 -42.55 40.74
C ILE A 9 -14.59 -43.52 40.31
N ASP A 10 -14.66 -44.79 40.73
CA ASP A 10 -13.58 -45.76 40.54
C ASP A 10 -13.60 -46.39 39.13
N TYR A 11 -14.78 -46.56 38.51
CA TYR A 11 -14.90 -47.27 37.23
C TYR A 11 -15.40 -46.43 36.05
N LEU A 12 -16.16 -45.35 36.29
CA LEU A 12 -16.80 -44.58 35.21
C LEU A 12 -16.12 -43.21 34.97
N MET A 13 -15.37 -42.71 35.95
CA MET A 13 -14.70 -41.41 35.84
C MET A 13 -13.54 -41.45 34.84
N ILE A 14 -12.72 -42.50 34.83
CA ILE A 14 -11.60 -42.65 33.89
C ILE A 14 -12.07 -42.73 32.43
N PRO A 15 -13.02 -43.61 32.04
CA PRO A 15 -13.49 -43.69 30.66
C PRO A 15 -14.29 -42.46 30.21
N LEU A 16 -14.73 -41.58 31.12
CA LEU A 16 -15.41 -40.33 30.78
C LEU A 16 -14.43 -39.15 30.71
N LEU A 17 -13.43 -39.10 31.60
CA LEU A 17 -12.41 -38.06 31.60
C LEU A 17 -11.43 -38.19 30.45
N VAL A 18 -11.07 -39.40 30.03
CA VAL A 18 -10.13 -39.58 28.91
C VAL A 18 -10.69 -39.01 27.59
N PRO A 19 -11.91 -39.36 27.15
CA PRO A 19 -12.52 -38.73 25.97
C PRO A 19 -12.75 -37.23 26.14
N ALA A 20 -13.15 -36.78 27.33
CA ALA A 20 -13.34 -35.35 27.60
C ALA A 20 -12.02 -34.56 27.48
N ALA A 21 -10.93 -35.11 28.02
CA ALA A 21 -9.59 -34.53 27.90
C ALA A 21 -9.11 -34.54 26.44
N CYS A 22 -9.30 -35.65 25.72
CA CYS A 22 -8.99 -35.72 24.28
C CYS A 22 -9.81 -34.71 23.48
N ALA A 23 -11.11 -34.56 23.76
CA ALA A 23 -11.96 -33.59 23.10
C ALA A 23 -11.52 -32.14 23.39
N ALA A 24 -11.13 -31.84 24.63
CA ALA A 24 -10.61 -30.52 24.99
C ALA A 24 -9.27 -30.21 24.30
N ILE A 25 -8.35 -31.18 24.25
CA ILE A 25 -7.06 -31.03 23.55
C ILE A 25 -7.28 -30.87 22.05
N ALA A 26 -8.19 -31.65 21.45
CA ALA A 26 -8.52 -31.53 20.04
C ALA A 26 -9.16 -30.16 19.74
N ALA A 27 -10.12 -29.72 20.55
CA ALA A 27 -10.75 -28.41 20.42
C ALA A 27 -9.72 -27.27 20.52
N TYR A 28 -8.79 -27.38 21.47
CA TYR A 28 -7.68 -26.43 21.60
C TYR A 28 -6.81 -26.42 20.34
N HIS A 29 -6.40 -27.59 19.85
CA HIS A 29 -5.53 -27.68 18.67
C HIS A 29 -6.19 -27.10 17.42
N VAL A 30 -7.46 -27.40 17.17
CA VAL A 30 -8.16 -26.92 15.96
C VAL A 30 -8.52 -25.43 16.01
N SER A 31 -8.52 -24.84 17.22
CA SER A 31 -8.76 -23.41 17.43
C SER A 31 -7.51 -22.56 17.21
N ARG A 32 -6.32 -23.17 17.12
CA ARG A 32 -5.08 -22.44 16.88
C ARG A 32 -5.07 -21.84 15.48
N GLU A 33 -4.34 -20.74 15.35
CA GLU A 33 -3.99 -20.17 14.06
C GLU A 33 -3.21 -21.18 13.22
N ILE A 34 -3.40 -21.13 11.91
CA ILE A 34 -2.63 -21.91 10.94
C ILE A 34 -1.18 -21.45 10.83
N ASP A 35 -0.32 -22.36 10.37
CA ASP A 35 1.10 -22.07 10.22
C ASP A 35 1.38 -21.18 9.00
N ALA A 36 2.59 -20.62 8.96
CA ALA A 36 3.04 -19.75 7.87
C ALA A 36 2.93 -20.42 6.49
N ASN A 37 3.20 -21.73 6.41
CA ASN A 37 3.08 -22.51 5.18
C ASN A 37 1.65 -22.51 4.62
N ASP A 38 0.64 -22.61 5.49
CA ASP A 38 -0.75 -22.66 5.07
C ASP A 38 -1.22 -21.31 4.53
N TYR A 39 -0.78 -20.21 5.15
CA TYR A 39 -0.99 -18.86 4.61
C TYR A 39 -0.28 -18.67 3.26
N ALA A 40 0.95 -19.14 3.11
CA ALA A 40 1.71 -19.04 1.87
C ALA A 40 1.02 -19.80 0.72
N VAL A 41 0.44 -20.97 1.01
CA VAL A 41 -0.35 -21.75 0.03
C VAL A 41 -1.59 -20.97 -0.41
N LEU A 42 -2.33 -20.36 0.52
CA LEU A 42 -3.50 -19.53 0.17
C LEU A 42 -3.09 -18.29 -0.64
N ARG A 43 -1.96 -17.67 -0.29
CA ARG A 43 -1.43 -16.49 -0.98
C ARG A 43 -1.10 -16.79 -2.43
N GLU A 44 -0.43 -17.91 -2.68
CA GLU A 44 -0.02 -18.35 -4.01
C GLU A 44 -1.22 -18.81 -4.85
N ALA A 45 -2.20 -19.46 -4.21
CA ALA A 45 -3.43 -19.89 -4.87
C ALA A 45 -4.35 -18.72 -5.23
N TRP A 46 -4.33 -17.63 -4.45
CA TRP A 46 -5.22 -16.47 -4.55
C TRP A 46 -5.58 -15.99 -5.97
N PRO A 47 -4.62 -15.73 -6.89
CA PRO A 47 -4.93 -15.27 -8.24
C PRO A 47 -5.73 -16.28 -9.09
N ARG A 48 -5.67 -17.57 -8.73
CA ARG A 48 -6.35 -18.67 -9.44
C ARG A 48 -7.69 -19.04 -8.82
N LEU A 49 -8.05 -18.46 -7.67
CA LEU A 49 -9.31 -18.75 -6.97
C LEU A 49 -10.49 -18.04 -7.62
N HIS A 50 -11.67 -18.67 -7.59
CA HIS A 50 -12.90 -18.00 -7.96
C HIS A 50 -13.38 -17.06 -6.85
N GLN A 51 -14.21 -16.09 -7.21
CA GLN A 51 -14.72 -15.08 -6.27
C GLN A 51 -15.37 -15.66 -5.00
N PRO A 52 -16.21 -16.72 -5.07
CA PRO A 52 -16.84 -17.29 -3.88
C PRO A 52 -15.84 -17.83 -2.85
N THR A 53 -14.73 -18.41 -3.32
CA THR A 53 -13.68 -18.93 -2.43
C THR A 53 -12.84 -17.81 -1.85
N ARG A 54 -12.56 -16.76 -2.63
CA ARG A 54 -11.90 -15.54 -2.12
C ARG A 54 -12.72 -14.88 -1.01
N ASP A 55 -14.03 -14.75 -1.21
CA ASP A 55 -14.94 -14.19 -0.20
C ASP A 55 -14.96 -15.05 1.07
N ALA A 56 -14.97 -16.38 0.92
CA ALA A 56 -14.92 -17.31 2.06
C ALA A 56 -13.63 -17.19 2.89
N ILE A 57 -12.48 -17.00 2.23
CA ILE A 57 -11.19 -16.77 2.90
C ILE A 57 -11.20 -15.40 3.60
N ALA A 58 -11.68 -14.35 2.94
CA ALA A 58 -11.79 -13.01 3.53
C ALA A 58 -12.71 -12.98 4.75
N ASP A 59 -13.84 -13.68 4.69
CA ASP A 59 -14.77 -13.79 5.81
C ASP A 59 -14.19 -14.61 6.97
N ALA A 60 -13.42 -15.65 6.69
CA ALA A 60 -12.74 -16.43 7.73
C ALA A 60 -11.74 -15.56 8.50
N MET A 61 -10.96 -14.74 7.79
CA MET A 61 -10.03 -13.79 8.41
C MET A 61 -10.76 -12.72 9.23
N LYS A 62 -11.88 -12.17 8.74
CA LYS A 62 -12.66 -11.18 9.49
C LYS A 62 -13.19 -11.73 10.82
N ARG A 63 -13.60 -13.01 10.84
CA ARG A 63 -14.15 -13.64 12.06
C ARG A 63 -13.08 -14.00 13.09
N GLY A 64 -11.84 -14.20 12.66
CA GLY A 64 -10.72 -14.60 13.53
C GLY A 64 -9.80 -13.45 13.91
N ASP A 65 -10.28 -12.21 13.95
CA ASP A 65 -9.46 -11.01 14.22
C ASP A 65 -8.22 -10.91 13.30
N GLY A 66 -8.40 -11.28 12.03
CA GLY A 66 -7.35 -11.33 11.01
C GLY A 66 -6.69 -12.70 10.86
N THR A 67 -6.87 -13.63 11.80
CA THR A 67 -6.30 -14.99 11.76
C THR A 67 -7.27 -16.00 11.15
N ILE A 68 -6.71 -17.10 10.63
CA ILE A 68 -7.47 -18.28 10.19
C ILE A 68 -7.13 -19.43 11.14
N SER A 69 -8.15 -20.02 11.75
CA SER A 69 -7.98 -21.23 12.58
C SER A 69 -7.75 -22.48 11.72
N THR A 70 -7.05 -23.48 12.26
CA THR A 70 -6.84 -24.78 11.61
C THR A 70 -8.16 -25.43 11.17
N TRP A 71 -9.21 -25.28 12.00
CA TRP A 71 -10.55 -25.76 11.65
C TRP A 71 -11.11 -25.07 10.40
N ALA A 72 -11.06 -23.73 10.35
CA ALA A 72 -11.55 -22.97 9.21
C ALA A 72 -10.74 -23.28 7.95
N TYR A 73 -9.41 -23.38 8.07
CA TYR A 73 -8.52 -23.66 6.97
C TYR A 73 -8.81 -24.99 6.27
N THR A 74 -9.16 -26.04 7.01
CA THR A 74 -9.48 -27.35 6.40
C THR A 74 -10.61 -27.24 5.35
N LYS A 75 -11.61 -26.38 5.60
CA LYS A 75 -12.69 -26.12 4.66
C LYS A 75 -12.23 -25.23 3.50
N LEU A 76 -11.46 -24.18 3.81
CA LEU A 76 -10.93 -23.25 2.80
C LEU A 76 -9.96 -23.93 1.84
N PHE A 77 -9.10 -24.81 2.33
CA PHE A 77 -8.15 -25.58 1.54
C PHE A 77 -8.84 -26.47 0.51
N ARG A 78 -9.94 -27.15 0.90
CA ARG A 78 -10.75 -27.95 -0.04
C ARG A 78 -11.41 -27.09 -1.10
N LEU A 79 -11.96 -25.94 -0.72
CA LEU A 79 -12.53 -24.98 -1.67
C LEU A 79 -11.46 -24.46 -2.64
N ALA A 80 -10.31 -24.07 -2.11
CA ALA A 80 -9.18 -23.58 -2.88
C ALA A 80 -8.63 -24.64 -3.84
N MET A 81 -8.55 -25.90 -3.42
CA MET A 81 -8.12 -27.01 -4.27
C MET A 81 -9.13 -27.31 -5.38
N ASN A 82 -10.43 -27.28 -5.08
CA ASN A 82 -11.47 -27.48 -6.07
C ASN A 82 -11.51 -26.35 -7.12
N ASP A 83 -11.19 -25.12 -6.72
CA ASP A 83 -11.15 -23.97 -7.62
C ASP A 83 -9.86 -23.90 -8.44
N ALA A 84 -8.69 -24.03 -7.80
CA ALA A 84 -7.40 -23.87 -8.45
C ALA A 84 -6.92 -25.16 -9.17
N GLY A 85 -7.58 -26.30 -8.92
CA GLY A 85 -7.22 -27.62 -9.46
C GLY A 85 -5.96 -28.24 -8.85
N ALA A 86 -4.98 -27.42 -8.47
CA ALA A 86 -3.78 -27.80 -7.74
C ALA A 86 -3.30 -26.66 -6.83
N LEU A 87 -2.71 -27.02 -5.70
CA LEU A 87 -2.08 -26.08 -4.77
C LEU A 87 -0.57 -26.32 -4.77
N THR A 88 0.19 -25.24 -4.88
CA THR A 88 1.66 -25.28 -4.82
C THR A 88 2.11 -25.00 -3.41
N LEU A 89 3.00 -25.84 -2.89
CA LEU A 89 3.74 -25.55 -1.66
C LEU A 89 4.75 -24.44 -1.96
N ALA A 90 4.38 -23.21 -1.61
CA ALA A 90 5.27 -22.06 -1.70
C ALA A 90 6.22 -22.03 -0.50
N GLY A 91 7.43 -21.50 -0.70
CA GLY A 91 8.32 -21.17 0.40
C GLY A 91 7.65 -20.13 1.30
N ALA A 92 7.49 -20.45 2.58
CA ALA A 92 6.96 -19.54 3.58
C ALA A 92 8.08 -18.93 4.42
N SER A 93 7.84 -17.75 4.97
CA SER A 93 8.65 -17.23 6.08
C SER A 93 8.46 -18.07 7.36
N ASP A 94 9.36 -17.91 8.33
CA ASP A 94 9.25 -18.57 9.63
C ASP A 94 8.08 -18.03 10.49
N SER A 95 7.42 -16.95 10.05
CA SER A 95 6.42 -16.20 10.83
C SER A 95 5.04 -16.25 10.17
N ALA A 96 4.08 -16.84 10.88
CA ALA A 96 2.68 -16.88 10.44
C ALA A 96 2.09 -15.46 10.30
N ALA A 97 2.53 -14.51 11.13
CA ALA A 97 2.09 -13.13 11.05
C ALA A 97 2.52 -12.44 9.75
N ASP A 98 3.73 -12.73 9.27
CA ASP A 98 4.28 -12.14 8.05
C ASP A 98 3.61 -12.72 6.80
N GLU A 99 3.37 -14.04 6.76
CA GLU A 99 2.63 -14.68 5.67
C GLU A 99 1.15 -14.28 5.65
N ARG A 100 0.52 -14.15 6.82
CA ARG A 100 -0.82 -13.59 6.94
C ARG A 100 -0.88 -12.17 6.38
N ALA A 101 0.08 -11.31 6.74
CA ALA A 101 0.16 -9.98 6.18
C ALA A 101 0.39 -10.02 4.66
N ALA A 102 1.21 -10.95 4.16
CA ALA A 102 1.42 -11.13 2.72
C ALA A 102 0.15 -11.61 1.99
N LEU A 103 -0.65 -12.49 2.59
CA LEU A 103 -1.96 -12.89 2.08
C LEU A 103 -2.91 -11.69 2.04
N VAL A 104 -3.02 -10.90 3.10
CA VAL A 104 -3.84 -9.67 3.10
C VAL A 104 -3.42 -8.74 1.95
N ARG A 105 -2.11 -8.63 1.66
CA ARG A 105 -1.60 -7.82 0.55
C ARG A 105 -2.07 -8.34 -0.80
N THR A 106 -2.05 -9.65 -1.03
CA THR A 106 -2.52 -10.24 -2.30
C THR A 106 -4.03 -10.18 -2.45
N MET A 107 -4.78 -10.20 -1.35
CA MET A 107 -6.24 -10.06 -1.34
C MET A 107 -6.70 -8.67 -1.78
N ASN A 108 -5.91 -7.65 -1.48
CA ASN A 108 -6.22 -6.25 -1.68
C ASN A 108 -5.18 -5.56 -2.58
N PRO A 109 -5.01 -6.00 -3.84
CA PRO A 109 -3.99 -5.43 -4.72
C PRO A 109 -4.23 -3.96 -5.00
N ALA A 110 -5.49 -3.51 -5.04
CA ALA A 110 -5.86 -2.10 -5.22
C ALA A 110 -5.46 -1.20 -4.04
N THR A 111 -5.32 -1.76 -2.83
CA THR A 111 -4.99 -0.99 -1.62
C THR A 111 -3.48 -0.88 -1.37
N LEU A 112 -2.67 -1.64 -2.12
CA LEU A 112 -1.21 -1.67 -2.00
C LEU A 112 -0.46 -1.32 -3.30
N ALA A 113 -1.02 -1.56 -4.47
CA ALA A 113 -0.46 -1.01 -5.72
C ALA A 113 -0.44 0.53 -5.69
N GLY A 114 -1.42 1.15 -5.01
CA GLY A 114 -1.40 2.59 -4.72
C GLY A 114 -0.37 3.01 -3.67
N LYS A 115 -0.18 2.21 -2.60
CA LYS A 115 0.72 2.55 -1.49
C LYS A 115 2.21 2.31 -1.75
N GLU A 116 2.58 1.24 -2.47
CA GLU A 116 3.99 1.00 -2.82
C GLU A 116 4.55 2.08 -3.75
N MET A 117 3.67 2.73 -4.52
CA MET A 117 4.00 3.85 -5.41
C MET A 117 3.29 5.13 -4.96
N SER A 118 3.29 5.35 -3.64
CA SER A 118 2.76 6.55 -3.04
C SER A 118 3.87 7.53 -2.68
N LEU A 119 3.65 8.79 -3.03
CA LEU A 119 4.40 9.94 -2.53
C LEU A 119 3.74 10.40 -1.24
N MET A 120 4.42 10.28 -0.11
CA MET A 120 3.89 10.79 1.16
C MET A 120 3.79 12.31 1.12
N LYS A 121 2.77 12.84 1.80
CA LYS A 121 2.63 14.27 2.07
C LYS A 121 3.94 14.84 2.65
N GLY A 122 4.34 16.00 2.15
CA GLY A 122 5.56 16.69 2.58
C GLY A 122 6.81 16.27 1.83
N THR A 123 6.74 15.27 0.94
CA THR A 123 7.85 14.97 0.03
C THR A 123 8.17 16.20 -0.80
N ALA A 124 9.43 16.66 -0.71
CA ALA A 124 9.92 17.84 -1.40
C ALA A 124 10.93 17.44 -2.48
N PHE A 125 10.83 18.07 -3.64
CA PHE A 125 11.78 17.88 -4.73
C PHE A 125 11.98 19.18 -5.51
N GLU A 126 13.07 19.23 -6.26
CA GLU A 126 13.48 20.41 -7.02
C GLU A 126 12.96 20.36 -8.46
N CYS A 127 12.51 21.51 -8.94
CA CYS A 127 12.01 21.69 -10.29
C CYS A 127 12.50 23.02 -10.88
N LEU A 128 13.09 23.00 -12.07
CA LEU A 128 13.53 24.21 -12.77
C LEU A 128 12.36 24.76 -13.59
N SER A 129 11.91 25.99 -13.31
CA SER A 129 10.82 26.58 -14.11
C SER A 129 11.31 26.97 -15.51
N TYR A 130 10.40 26.91 -16.48
CA TYR A 130 10.63 27.50 -17.81
C TYR A 130 10.54 29.03 -17.79
N PHE A 131 9.93 29.59 -16.75
CA PHE A 131 9.74 31.03 -16.61
C PHE A 131 10.64 31.55 -15.49
N THR A 132 11.16 32.77 -15.65
CA THR A 132 11.93 33.42 -14.59
C THR A 132 11.02 33.74 -13.39
N ALA A 133 11.60 33.76 -12.20
CA ALA A 133 10.86 34.10 -10.98
C ALA A 133 10.19 35.47 -11.08
N THR A 134 10.89 36.45 -11.67
CA THR A 134 10.38 37.80 -11.92
C THR A 134 9.13 37.78 -12.81
N TYR A 135 9.15 37.01 -13.90
CA TYR A 135 7.97 36.86 -14.77
C TYR A 135 6.79 36.24 -14.03
N LEU A 136 7.06 35.22 -13.20
CA LEU A 136 6.01 34.56 -12.44
C LEU A 136 5.41 35.46 -11.37
N ILE A 137 6.17 36.35 -10.74
CA ILE A 137 5.62 37.31 -9.77
C ILE A 137 4.63 38.27 -10.44
N ASP A 138 5.00 38.78 -11.62
CA ASP A 138 4.17 39.73 -12.38
C ASP A 138 3.02 39.06 -13.15
N ALA A 139 3.04 37.73 -13.30
CA ALA A 139 2.00 37.00 -13.98
C ALA A 139 0.65 37.09 -13.23
N LYS A 140 -0.44 37.16 -13.99
CA LYS A 140 -1.79 37.12 -13.43
C LYS A 140 -2.04 35.77 -12.75
N ASP A 141 -2.88 35.76 -11.73
CA ASP A 141 -3.36 34.50 -11.15
C ASP A 141 -4.07 33.65 -12.20
N ASN A 142 -3.97 32.34 -12.05
CA ASN A 142 -4.37 31.31 -13.01
C ASN A 142 -3.60 31.34 -14.34
N SER A 143 -2.42 31.97 -14.38
CA SER A 143 -1.52 31.79 -15.53
C SER A 143 -0.91 30.38 -15.50
N PRO A 144 -0.84 29.68 -16.64
CA PRO A 144 -0.24 28.35 -16.70
C PRO A 144 1.26 28.44 -16.47
N VAL A 145 1.79 27.52 -15.66
CA VAL A 145 3.21 27.43 -15.32
C VAL A 145 3.70 26.02 -15.60
N GLN A 146 4.94 25.92 -16.08
CA GLN A 146 5.60 24.65 -16.33
C GLN A 146 6.99 24.64 -15.70
N CYS A 147 7.40 23.48 -15.17
CA CYS A 147 8.76 23.26 -14.69
C CYS A 147 9.26 21.85 -15.07
N ILE A 148 10.58 21.66 -15.02
CA ILE A 148 11.27 20.39 -15.29
C ILE A 148 11.89 19.87 -14.00
N VAL A 149 11.57 18.64 -13.62
CA VAL A 149 12.14 17.99 -12.43
C VAL A 149 13.64 17.78 -12.61
N THR A 150 14.44 18.23 -11.64
CA THR A 150 15.90 18.19 -11.71
C THR A 150 16.49 16.85 -11.28
N ASN A 151 15.81 16.11 -10.39
CA ASN A 151 16.26 14.85 -9.80
C ASN A 151 15.15 13.79 -9.82
N ASP A 152 15.53 12.50 -9.79
CA ASP A 152 14.55 11.42 -9.66
C ASP A 152 13.81 11.53 -8.31
N VAL A 153 12.48 11.41 -8.35
CA VAL A 153 11.64 11.39 -7.15
C VAL A 153 11.18 9.97 -6.91
N HIS A 154 11.53 9.44 -5.75
CA HIS A 154 11.29 8.06 -5.37
C HIS A 154 10.06 7.91 -4.48
N ALA A 155 9.38 6.77 -4.62
CA ALA A 155 8.34 6.32 -3.70
C ALA A 155 8.91 6.19 -2.29
N THR A 156 8.20 6.72 -1.30
CA THR A 156 8.68 6.72 0.09
C THR A 156 8.82 5.31 0.66
N LEU A 157 7.96 4.38 0.22
CA LEU A 157 7.93 3.01 0.75
C LEU A 157 8.75 2.01 -0.08
N SER A 158 8.70 2.08 -1.41
CA SER A 158 9.39 1.10 -2.28
C SER A 158 10.76 1.57 -2.78
N GLY A 159 11.08 2.87 -2.69
CA GLY A 159 12.27 3.45 -3.27
C GLY A 159 12.28 3.49 -4.81
N LYS A 160 11.22 2.99 -5.47
CA LYS A 160 11.10 3.04 -6.93
C LYS A 160 10.90 4.46 -7.41
N THR A 161 11.48 4.81 -8.56
CA THR A 161 11.31 6.14 -9.17
C THR A 161 9.86 6.32 -9.62
N ILE A 162 9.16 7.30 -9.04
CA ILE A 162 7.79 7.68 -9.42
C ILE A 162 7.81 8.79 -10.46
N ILE A 163 8.61 9.83 -10.21
CA ILE A 163 8.75 10.97 -11.12
C ILE A 163 10.20 10.97 -11.59
N PRO A 164 10.49 10.52 -12.83
CA PRO A 164 11.85 10.52 -13.32
C PRO A 164 12.35 11.95 -13.56
N ARG A 165 13.66 12.12 -13.49
CA ARG A 165 14.34 13.35 -13.87
C ARG A 165 13.93 13.75 -15.30
N LYS A 166 13.85 15.06 -15.54
CA LYS A 166 13.35 15.66 -16.79
C LYS A 166 11.84 15.54 -17.03
N SER A 167 11.10 14.95 -16.10
CA SER A 167 9.63 15.03 -16.13
C SER A 167 9.18 16.48 -16.10
N ARG A 168 8.12 16.79 -16.83
CA ARG A 168 7.52 18.13 -16.88
C ARG A 168 6.34 18.17 -15.93
N LEU A 169 6.32 19.14 -15.03
CA LEU A 169 5.14 19.45 -14.22
C LEU A 169 4.38 20.60 -14.85
N PHE A 170 3.06 20.53 -14.74
CA PHE A 170 2.13 21.56 -15.17
C PHE A 170 1.29 22.01 -13.98
N GLY A 171 1.12 23.32 -13.86
CA GLY A 171 0.40 23.93 -12.77
C GLY A 171 -0.10 25.33 -13.12
N TRP A 172 -0.62 26.00 -12.12
CA TRP A 172 -1.24 27.32 -12.23
C TRP A 172 -0.70 28.23 -11.14
N LYS A 173 -0.39 29.48 -11.49
CA LYS A 173 -0.04 30.50 -10.50
C LYS A 173 -1.26 30.87 -9.66
N LYS A 174 -1.07 31.04 -8.36
CA LYS A 174 -2.07 31.52 -7.42
C LYS A 174 -1.41 32.34 -6.31
N GLY A 175 -1.52 33.67 -6.40
CA GLY A 175 -0.85 34.58 -5.48
C GLY A 175 0.67 34.46 -5.57
N ASP A 176 1.31 34.12 -4.45
CA ASP A 176 2.76 33.90 -4.30
C ASP A 176 3.19 32.44 -4.49
N GLN A 177 2.26 31.58 -4.92
CA GLN A 177 2.45 30.13 -5.05
C GLN A 177 2.09 29.63 -6.44
N VAL A 178 2.58 28.43 -6.75
CA VAL A 178 2.19 27.66 -7.92
C VAL A 178 1.57 26.35 -7.44
N GLU A 179 0.37 26.08 -7.91
CA GLU A 179 -0.38 24.85 -7.66
C GLU A 179 -0.18 23.90 -8.84
N TRP A 180 0.53 22.80 -8.62
CA TRP A 180 0.85 21.81 -9.65
C TRP A 180 -0.22 20.73 -9.68
N THR A 181 -0.75 20.47 -10.87
CA THR A 181 -1.87 19.54 -11.08
C THR A 181 -1.42 18.25 -11.73
N SER A 182 -0.48 18.27 -12.68
CA SER A 182 -0.13 17.08 -13.45
C SER A 182 1.35 17.03 -13.80
N TRP A 183 1.86 15.84 -14.13
CA TRP A 183 3.21 15.66 -14.63
C TRP A 183 3.29 14.65 -15.77
N THR A 184 4.36 14.71 -16.55
CA THR A 184 4.64 13.72 -17.59
C THR A 184 5.48 12.57 -17.06
N THR A 185 5.20 11.35 -17.50
CA THR A 185 6.09 10.20 -17.39
C THR A 185 6.37 9.63 -18.79
N GLU A 186 7.24 8.62 -18.89
CA GLU A 186 7.52 7.93 -20.16
C GLU A 186 6.27 7.27 -20.77
N GLY A 187 5.32 6.87 -19.91
CA GLY A 187 4.05 6.25 -20.31
C GLY A 187 2.93 7.24 -20.69
N GLY A 188 3.16 8.55 -20.56
CA GLY A 188 2.17 9.58 -20.88
C GLY A 188 2.02 10.66 -19.80
N ILE A 189 0.90 11.38 -19.80
CA ILE A 189 0.61 12.39 -18.79
C ILE A 189 -0.11 11.72 -17.63
N VAL A 190 0.43 11.88 -16.43
CA VAL A 190 -0.18 11.41 -15.19
C VAL A 190 -0.96 12.56 -14.57
N VAL A 191 -2.25 12.32 -14.43
CA VAL A 191 -3.18 13.15 -13.66
C VAL A 191 -3.50 12.33 -12.43
N GLY A 192 -2.99 12.72 -11.26
CA GLY A 192 -3.24 11.95 -10.03
C GLY A 192 -4.74 11.75 -9.77
N ASP A 193 -5.17 10.65 -9.17
CA ASP A 193 -6.60 10.39 -8.94
C ASP A 193 -7.27 11.45 -8.05
N LYS A 194 -6.51 12.14 -7.19
CA LYS A 194 -6.98 13.32 -6.43
C LYS A 194 -6.92 14.64 -7.20
N VAL A 195 -6.37 14.65 -8.41
CA VAL A 195 -6.29 15.81 -9.31
C VAL A 195 -7.60 16.06 -10.06
N LEU A 196 -8.47 15.04 -10.15
CA LEU A 196 -9.85 15.26 -10.60
C LEU A 196 -10.62 16.22 -9.67
N ASN A 197 -10.14 16.45 -8.43
CA ASN A 197 -10.77 17.34 -7.43
C ASN A 197 -9.80 18.33 -6.71
N GLY A 198 -8.52 18.48 -7.10
CA GLY A 198 -7.62 19.41 -6.40
C GLY A 198 -6.12 19.38 -6.75
N THR A 199 -5.36 20.24 -6.07
CA THR A 199 -3.91 20.48 -6.24
C THR A 199 -3.05 19.31 -5.75
N ALA A 200 -2.15 18.79 -6.58
CA ALA A 200 -1.25 17.69 -6.20
C ALA A 200 -0.03 18.17 -5.42
N PHE A 201 0.62 19.22 -5.92
CA PHE A 201 1.80 19.79 -5.29
C PHE A 201 1.69 21.31 -5.18
N VAL A 202 2.43 21.89 -4.25
CA VAL A 202 2.58 23.34 -4.14
C VAL A 202 4.05 23.72 -4.14
N SER A 203 4.37 24.86 -4.75
CA SER A 203 5.67 25.51 -4.58
C SER A 203 5.47 27.00 -4.33
N ARG A 204 6.28 27.58 -3.46
CA ARG A 204 6.38 29.05 -3.37
C ARG A 204 7.24 29.59 -4.50
N ILE A 205 6.85 30.74 -5.04
CA ILE A 205 7.68 31.44 -6.02
C ILE A 205 8.89 32.00 -5.26
N PRO A 206 10.14 31.63 -5.63
CA PRO A 206 11.31 32.13 -4.96
C PRO A 206 11.39 33.65 -5.16
N LEU A 207 11.60 34.39 -4.08
CA LEU A 207 11.77 35.83 -4.16
C LEU A 207 13.08 36.13 -4.91
N PRO A 208 13.07 36.99 -5.93
CA PRO A 208 14.28 37.39 -6.62
C PRO A 208 15.24 38.03 -5.63
N THR A 209 16.38 37.40 -5.42
CA THR A 209 17.49 38.01 -4.69
C THR A 209 18.20 38.96 -5.64
N HIS A 210 18.13 40.26 -5.36
CA HIS A 210 18.90 41.26 -6.10
C HIS A 210 20.30 41.39 -5.52
N ASP A 211 21.29 41.56 -6.40
CA ASP A 211 22.61 42.02 -6.01
C ASP A 211 22.50 43.42 -5.37
N PRO A 212 22.91 43.60 -4.11
CA PRO A 212 22.88 44.91 -3.47
C PRO A 212 23.81 45.94 -4.14
N LEU A 213 24.80 45.49 -4.92
CA LEU A 213 25.77 46.37 -5.60
C LEU A 213 25.35 46.73 -7.02
N THR A 214 24.71 45.80 -7.74
CA THR A 214 24.38 46.00 -9.16
C THR A 214 22.88 46.15 -9.43
N GLY A 215 22.02 45.87 -8.44
CA GLY A 215 20.55 45.86 -8.59
C GLY A 215 20.03 44.75 -9.52
N LYS A 216 20.91 43.96 -10.12
CA LYS A 216 20.55 42.88 -11.04
C LYS A 216 20.07 41.65 -10.27
N PRO A 217 19.15 40.85 -10.84
CA PRO A 217 18.78 39.56 -10.26
C PRO A 217 20.03 38.68 -10.16
N LEU A 218 20.32 38.18 -8.97
CA LEU A 218 21.53 37.40 -8.70
C LEU A 218 21.40 35.94 -9.14
N ASP A 219 20.17 35.45 -9.31
CA ASP A 219 19.91 34.02 -9.44
C ASP A 219 18.48 33.75 -9.98
N ASP A 220 18.27 33.97 -11.27
CA ASP A 220 16.99 33.66 -11.94
C ASP A 220 16.79 32.14 -12.18
N ASP A 221 17.86 31.34 -12.02
CA ASP A 221 17.87 29.89 -12.28
C ASP A 221 17.68 29.02 -11.03
N LYS A 222 17.29 29.61 -9.88
CA LYS A 222 17.06 28.81 -8.67
C LYS A 222 15.90 27.82 -8.87
N PRO A 223 16.09 26.53 -8.54
CA PRO A 223 15.02 25.56 -8.64
C PRO A 223 13.90 25.88 -7.64
N PHE A 224 12.66 25.65 -8.07
CA PHE A 224 11.48 25.65 -7.23
C PHE A 224 11.50 24.40 -6.36
N ILE A 225 11.25 24.59 -5.06
CA ILE A 225 10.98 23.48 -4.16
C ILE A 225 9.49 23.16 -4.25
N VAL A 226 9.17 22.01 -4.81
CA VAL A 226 7.82 21.49 -4.99
C VAL A 226 7.54 20.49 -3.88
N ILE A 227 6.40 20.65 -3.19
CA ILE A 227 6.03 19.85 -2.01
C ILE A 227 4.69 19.17 -2.26
N ALA A 228 4.62 17.86 -2.01
CA ALA A 228 3.37 17.10 -2.05
C ALA A 228 2.43 17.53 -0.91
N LEU A 229 1.21 17.97 -1.24
CA LEU A 229 0.23 18.46 -0.25
C LEU A 229 -0.51 17.33 0.49
N HIS A 230 -0.62 16.19 -0.18
CA HIS A 230 -1.34 15.00 0.27
C HIS A 230 -0.56 13.76 -0.13
N ASP A 231 -0.95 12.60 0.41
CA ASP A 231 -0.46 11.33 -0.11
C ASP A 231 -1.00 11.14 -1.53
N ILE A 232 -0.10 10.92 -2.48
CA ILE A 232 -0.39 10.77 -3.91
C ILE A 232 -0.08 9.34 -4.30
N ASP A 233 -1.12 8.57 -4.56
CA ASP A 233 -1.00 7.22 -5.10
C ASP A 233 -0.85 7.30 -6.62
N VAL A 234 0.27 6.80 -7.14
CA VAL A 234 0.56 6.80 -8.58
C VAL A 234 0.19 5.45 -9.18
N PRO A 235 -0.72 5.40 -10.17
CA PRO A 235 -1.16 4.14 -10.76
C PRO A 235 0.01 3.42 -11.42
N ALA A 236 0.03 2.08 -11.29
CA ALA A 236 1.17 1.26 -11.72
C ALA A 236 1.55 1.39 -13.21
N ILE A 237 0.61 1.82 -14.05
CA ILE A 237 0.78 2.00 -15.49
C ILE A 237 1.62 3.26 -15.81
N ALA A 238 1.70 4.21 -14.87
CA ALA A 238 2.37 5.49 -15.06
C ALA A 238 3.88 5.46 -14.79
N VAL A 239 4.40 4.39 -14.19
CA VAL A 239 5.78 4.33 -13.70
C VAL A 239 6.68 3.68 -14.74
N SER A 240 7.83 4.33 -14.98
CA SER A 240 8.87 3.85 -15.90
C SER A 240 9.31 2.45 -15.48
N ALA A 241 9.35 1.54 -16.45
CA ALA A 241 9.82 0.18 -16.25
C ALA A 241 11.35 0.17 -16.14
N ASN A 242 11.87 0.57 -14.98
CA ASN A 242 13.27 0.38 -14.60
C ASN A 242 13.37 -0.39 -13.29
#